data_AF-A0A0B1PDL6-F1
#
_entry.id   AF-A0A0B1PDL6-F1
#
_cell.length_a   1.000
_cell.length_b   1.000
_cell.length_c   1.000
_cell.angle_alpha   90.00
_cell.angle_beta   90.00
_cell.angle_gamma   90.00
#
_symmetry.space_group_name_H-M   'P 1'
#
loop_
_entity.id
_entity.type
_entity.pdbx_description
1 polymer ?
#
loop_
_entity_poly.entity_id
_entity_poly.type
_entity_poly.pdbx_seq_one_letter_code
_entity_poly.pdbx_strand_id
1 'polypeptide(L)'
;MARNSEKAQSMLFRFRESQAADLGIIDVGRTRRPKMITEVTAIPACEKWRGQVLKEISRKVSKIQEVSLSDFMIRDLNDEINKLMREKHMWEVQIRNLGGPNYMRGGGKVYDEEGREIPGSGKGYRYFGRARELPGVKEMFEAAANSLKPEKPLEARSDFRNKVDASYFGYNRDEDDGTLLKYEKLRENEAFKNVEASKDGEPPRGWEPLPEDIVLEYNETVLT
;
A
#
# COMPACT_ATOMS: atom_id res chain seq x y z
N MET A 1 39.97 -3.19 42.64
CA MET A 1 39.60 -2.62 41.31
C MET A 1 38.14 -2.20 41.36
N ALA A 2 37.84 -0.93 41.08
CA ALA A 2 36.46 -0.42 41.05
C ALA A 2 35.60 -1.10 39.96
N ARG A 3 34.29 -1.23 40.18
CA ARG A 3 33.34 -1.80 39.20
C ARG A 3 33.24 -0.88 37.97
N ASN A 4 32.83 -1.44 36.82
CA ASN A 4 32.73 -0.65 35.58
C ASN A 4 31.79 0.56 35.73
N SER A 5 30.70 0.40 36.48
CA SER A 5 29.76 1.48 36.81
C SER A 5 30.42 2.64 37.57
N GLU A 6 31.36 2.35 38.48
CA GLU A 6 32.07 3.35 39.28
C GLU A 6 33.13 4.08 38.42
N LYS A 7 33.86 3.33 37.58
CA LYS A 7 34.81 3.92 36.61
C LYS A 7 34.12 4.88 35.64
N ALA A 8 32.92 4.50 35.19
CA ALA A 8 32.08 5.30 34.30
C ALA A 8 31.46 6.55 34.96
N GLN A 9 31.61 6.73 36.27
CA GLN A 9 31.17 7.93 37.01
C GLN A 9 32.33 8.83 37.46
N SER A 10 33.58 8.46 37.15
CA SER A 10 34.76 9.27 37.52
C SER A 10 34.76 10.65 36.85
N MET A 11 35.39 11.65 37.51
CA MET A 11 35.46 13.02 37.00
C MET A 11 36.15 13.13 35.63
N LEU A 12 37.23 12.35 35.41
CA LEU A 12 37.91 12.30 34.12
C LEU A 12 36.98 11.78 33.02
N PHE A 13 36.19 10.75 33.32
CA PHE A 13 35.25 10.18 32.38
C PHE A 13 34.16 11.20 32.02
N ARG A 14 33.57 11.88 33.00
CA ARG A 14 32.59 12.97 32.76
C ARG A 14 33.18 14.14 31.96
N PHE A 15 34.45 14.48 32.17
CA PHE A 15 35.15 15.53 31.42
C PHE A 15 35.41 15.13 29.96
N ARG A 16 35.77 13.88 29.70
CA ARG A 16 35.87 13.37 28.31
C ARG A 16 34.50 13.34 27.63
N GLU A 17 33.45 13.00 28.37
CA GLU A 17 32.08 13.07 27.85
C GLU A 17 31.68 14.50 27.50
N SER A 18 31.98 15.51 28.33
CA SER A 18 31.68 16.91 28.00
C SER A 18 32.43 17.37 26.75
N GLN A 19 33.72 17.03 26.61
CA GLN A 19 34.48 17.31 25.38
C GLN A 19 33.87 16.65 24.14
N ALA A 20 33.43 15.39 24.25
CA ALA A 20 32.80 14.68 23.14
C ALA A 20 31.45 15.30 22.76
N ALA A 21 30.68 15.76 23.75
CA ALA A 21 29.43 16.47 23.55
C ALA A 21 29.65 17.84 22.87
N ASP A 22 30.69 18.58 23.26
CA ASP A 22 31.09 19.85 22.63
C ASP A 22 31.50 19.65 21.16
N LEU A 23 32.09 18.50 20.84
CA LEU A 23 32.39 18.06 19.47
C LEU A 23 31.16 17.58 18.68
N GLY A 24 29.95 17.64 19.27
CA GLY A 24 28.70 17.19 18.66
C GLY A 24 28.53 15.67 18.59
N ILE A 25 29.38 14.91 19.27
CA ILE A 25 29.31 13.44 19.32
C ILE A 25 28.30 13.05 20.41
N ILE A 26 27.05 12.83 20.01
CA ILE A 26 26.02 12.31 20.91
C ILE A 26 26.27 10.82 21.17
N ASP A 27 26.56 10.46 22.43
CA ASP A 27 26.53 9.06 22.90
C ASP A 27 25.10 8.61 23.17
N VAL A 28 24.45 8.17 22.09
CA VAL A 28 23.06 7.68 22.06
C VAL A 28 22.83 6.50 23.01
N GLY A 29 23.89 5.76 23.38
CA GLY A 29 23.80 4.62 24.28
C GLY A 29 23.52 5.01 25.74
N ARG A 30 23.93 6.21 26.18
CA ARG A 30 23.78 6.70 27.56
C ARG A 30 22.82 7.87 27.70
N THR A 31 22.69 8.70 26.67
CA THR A 31 21.71 9.80 26.69
C THR A 31 20.30 9.25 26.60
N ARG A 32 19.38 9.79 27.42
CA ARG A 32 17.95 9.46 27.29
C ARG A 32 17.41 10.03 26.00
N ARG A 33 16.62 9.22 25.31
CA ARG A 33 15.93 9.65 24.10
C ARG A 33 14.99 10.83 24.40
N PRO A 34 14.98 11.88 23.56
CA PRO A 34 14.03 12.99 23.69
C PRO A 34 12.58 12.49 23.65
N LYS A 35 11.72 13.07 24.48
CA LYS A 35 10.27 12.76 24.46
C LYS A 35 9.57 13.41 23.27
N MET A 36 9.96 14.64 22.94
CA MET A 36 9.43 15.40 21.82
C MET A 36 10.35 15.24 20.62
N ILE A 37 9.93 14.39 19.69
CA ILE A 37 10.72 14.07 18.48
C ILE A 37 10.92 15.30 17.58
N THR A 38 9.92 16.19 17.56
CA THR A 38 9.90 17.40 16.73
C THR A 38 10.92 18.46 17.14
N GLU A 39 11.45 18.40 18.37
CA GLU A 39 12.49 19.33 18.85
C GLU A 39 13.85 19.04 18.21
N VAL A 40 14.08 17.82 17.72
CA VAL A 40 15.34 17.44 17.08
C VAL A 40 15.29 17.84 15.60
N THR A 41 16.15 18.79 15.22
CA THR A 41 16.22 19.36 13.87
C THR A 41 17.37 18.81 13.02
N ALA A 42 18.34 18.13 13.64
CA ALA A 42 19.49 17.56 12.95
C ALA A 42 19.18 16.14 12.44
N ILE A 43 19.18 15.95 11.11
CA ILE A 43 18.94 14.64 10.47
C ILE A 43 19.86 13.54 11.03
N PRO A 44 21.20 13.73 11.18
CA PRO A 44 22.07 12.67 11.70
C PRO A 44 21.74 12.26 13.14
N ALA A 45 21.21 13.19 13.95
CA ALA A 45 20.75 12.88 15.30
C ALA A 45 19.45 12.07 15.26
N CYS A 46 18.49 12.44 14.40
CA CYS A 46 17.25 11.68 14.20
C CYS A 46 17.53 10.24 13.73
N GLU A 47 18.47 10.06 12.79
CA GLU A 47 18.86 8.73 12.29
C GLU A 47 19.49 7.86 13.39
N LYS A 48 20.34 8.45 14.24
CA LYS A 48 20.91 7.78 15.41
C LYS A 48 19.83 7.32 16.40
N TRP A 49 18.87 8.20 16.74
CA TRP A 49 17.74 7.86 17.62
C TRP A 49 16.85 6.78 17.01
N ARG A 50 16.51 6.88 15.72
CA ARG A 50 15.81 5.84 14.96
C ARG A 50 16.54 4.49 15.05
N GLY A 51 17.85 4.50 14.87
CA GLY A 51 18.69 3.30 15.00
C GLY A 51 18.65 2.66 16.39
N GLN A 52 18.59 3.47 17.45
CA GLN A 52 18.42 2.97 18.81
C GLN A 52 17.05 2.31 19.01
N VAL A 53 15.97 2.93 18.51
CA VAL A 53 14.62 2.36 18.57
C VAL A 53 14.59 1.01 17.87
N LEU A 54 15.20 0.90 16.69
CA LEU A 54 15.30 -0.35 15.93
C LEU A 54 16.04 -1.46 16.71
N LYS A 55 17.14 -1.12 17.40
CA LYS A 55 17.86 -2.07 18.26
C LYS A 55 17.04 -2.52 19.46
N GLU A 56 16.20 -1.65 20.03
CA GLU A 56 15.27 -2.02 21.10
C GLU A 56 14.16 -2.94 20.61
N ILE A 57 13.58 -2.64 19.44
CA ILE A 57 12.59 -3.50 18.77
C ILE A 57 13.19 -4.88 18.53
N SER A 58 14.37 -4.97 17.89
CA SER A 58 15.02 -6.25 17.59
C SER A 58 15.25 -7.08 18.85
N ARG A 59 15.76 -6.48 19.93
CA ARG A 59 15.94 -7.18 21.22
C ARG A 59 14.64 -7.71 21.82
N LYS A 60 13.55 -6.93 21.75
CA LYS A 60 12.24 -7.37 22.26
C LYS A 60 11.59 -8.42 21.37
N VAL A 61 11.76 -8.33 20.05
CA VAL A 61 11.30 -9.35 19.09
C VAL A 61 12.04 -10.66 19.30
N SER A 62 13.33 -10.66 19.61
CA SER A 62 14.02 -11.88 20.01
C SER A 62 13.49 -12.41 21.35
N LYS A 63 13.29 -11.53 22.34
CA LYS A 63 12.80 -11.91 23.67
C LYS A 63 11.40 -12.53 23.63
N ILE A 64 10.50 -12.07 22.75
CA ILE A 64 9.11 -12.57 22.72
C ILE A 64 9.03 -14.05 22.30
N GLN A 65 10.06 -14.57 21.64
CA GLN A 65 10.15 -15.97 21.21
C GLN A 65 10.59 -16.93 22.31
N GLU A 66 10.98 -16.43 23.49
CA GLU A 66 11.40 -17.27 24.62
C GLU A 66 10.21 -18.10 25.14
N VAL A 67 10.41 -19.42 25.26
CA VAL A 67 9.37 -20.37 25.68
C VAL A 67 8.99 -20.17 27.16
N SER A 68 9.93 -19.68 27.96
CA SER A 68 9.77 -19.46 29.41
C SER A 68 8.81 -18.32 29.77
N LEU A 69 8.39 -17.50 28.80
CA LEU A 69 7.47 -16.39 29.04
C LEU A 69 6.03 -16.87 29.18
N SER A 70 5.32 -16.29 30.14
CA SER A 70 3.88 -16.40 30.31
C SER A 70 3.14 -15.58 29.25
N ASP A 71 1.93 -16.00 28.88
CA ASP A 71 1.02 -15.30 27.97
C ASP A 71 0.83 -13.82 28.33
N PHE A 72 0.75 -13.48 29.62
CA PHE A 72 0.61 -12.09 30.05
C PHE A 72 1.87 -11.26 29.72
N MET A 73 3.06 -11.83 29.97
CA MET A 73 4.33 -11.17 29.64
C MET A 73 4.50 -11.01 28.13
N ILE A 74 4.01 -11.96 27.34
CA ILE A 74 4.02 -11.87 25.87
C ILE A 74 3.13 -10.71 25.41
N ARG A 75 1.95 -10.52 26.01
CA ARG A 75 1.07 -9.36 25.72
C ARG A 75 1.76 -8.04 26.04
N ASP A 76 2.36 -7.91 27.22
CA ASP A 76 3.10 -6.71 27.62
C ASP A 76 4.27 -6.41 26.66
N LEU A 77 5.06 -7.44 26.31
CA LEU A 77 6.15 -7.29 25.35
C LEU A 77 5.64 -6.86 23.97
N ASN A 78 4.49 -7.37 23.54
CA ASN A 78 3.88 -6.98 22.28
C ASN A 78 3.41 -5.53 22.30
N ASP A 79 2.83 -5.06 23.41
CA ASP A 79 2.46 -3.65 23.61
C ASP A 79 3.68 -2.72 23.57
N GLU A 80 4.77 -3.12 24.23
CA GLU A 80 6.03 -2.40 24.20
C GLU A 80 6.62 -2.32 22.80
N ILE A 81 6.60 -3.42 22.02
CA ILE A 81 7.05 -3.41 20.62
C ILE A 81 6.17 -2.48 19.78
N ASN A 82 4.85 -2.53 19.92
CA ASN A 82 3.94 -1.63 19.20
C ASN A 82 4.18 -0.16 19.56
N LYS A 83 4.47 0.15 20.82
CA LYS A 83 4.86 1.50 21.26
C LYS A 83 6.15 1.96 20.56
N LEU A 84 7.18 1.12 20.53
CA LEU A 84 8.44 1.42 19.84
C LEU A 84 8.25 1.54 18.32
N MET A 85 7.38 0.74 17.71
CA MET A 85 7.08 0.82 16.27
C MET A 85 6.41 2.15 15.90
N ARG A 86 5.47 2.63 16.72
CA ARG A 86 4.87 3.97 16.56
C ARG A 86 5.93 5.06 16.69
N GLU A 87 6.80 4.93 17.67
CA GLU A 87 7.89 5.88 17.89
C GLU A 87 8.89 5.90 16.72
N LYS A 88 9.30 4.72 16.23
CA LYS A 88 10.14 4.55 15.03
C LYS A 88 9.49 5.23 13.82
N HIS A 89 8.17 5.07 13.64
CA HIS A 89 7.44 5.75 12.59
C HIS A 89 7.47 7.27 12.74
N MET A 90 7.31 7.80 13.96
CA MET A 90 7.42 9.25 14.21
C MET A 90 8.83 9.78 13.92
N TRP A 91 9.89 9.04 14.26
CA TRP A 91 11.25 9.39 13.85
C TRP A 91 11.41 9.42 12.33
N GLU A 92 10.82 8.47 11.61
CA GLU A 92 10.86 8.44 10.14
C GLU A 92 10.07 9.59 9.50
N VAL A 93 8.95 10.00 10.10
CA VAL A 93 8.20 11.19 9.69
C VAL A 93 9.03 12.45 9.93
N GLN A 94 9.67 12.59 11.09
CA GLN A 94 10.51 13.75 11.39
C GLN A 94 11.69 13.85 10.42
N ILE A 95 12.37 12.74 10.12
CA ILE A 95 13.47 12.72 9.15
C ILE A 95 12.97 13.20 7.78
N ARG A 96 11.80 12.75 7.34
CA ARG A 96 11.19 13.25 6.09
C ARG A 96 10.89 14.74 6.16
N ASN A 97 10.30 15.22 7.25
CA ASN A 97 9.93 16.63 7.42
C ASN A 97 11.16 17.56 7.36
N LEU A 98 12.32 17.07 7.82
CA LEU A 98 13.60 17.78 7.73
C LEU A 98 14.27 17.68 6.34
N GLY A 99 13.64 17.00 5.37
CA GLY A 99 14.21 16.79 4.02
C GLY A 99 15.17 15.61 3.90
N GLY A 100 15.21 14.71 4.90
CA GLY A 100 16.04 13.52 4.90
C GLY A 100 15.46 12.32 4.15
N PRO A 101 16.15 11.17 4.16
CA PRO A 101 15.73 9.96 3.44
C PRO A 101 14.34 9.45 3.85
N ASN A 102 13.54 9.06 2.86
CA ASN A 102 12.20 8.52 3.11
C ASN A 102 12.21 7.01 3.41
N TYR A 103 12.42 6.66 4.68
CA TYR A 103 12.43 5.27 5.14
C TYR A 103 11.08 4.54 5.06
N MET A 104 9.97 5.26 4.88
CA MET A 104 8.65 4.62 4.74
C MET A 104 8.41 4.05 3.34
N ARG A 105 9.12 4.54 2.32
CA ARG A 105 8.94 4.11 0.92
C ARG A 105 9.50 2.70 0.67
N GLY A 106 10.53 2.31 1.43
CA GLY A 106 11.17 0.99 1.34
C GLY A 106 10.60 -0.07 2.28
N GLY A 107 9.64 0.29 3.14
CA GLY A 107 8.93 -0.65 4.01
C GLY A 107 7.94 -1.47 3.20
N GLY A 108 8.46 -2.40 2.39
CA GLY A 108 7.68 -3.39 1.67
C GLY A 108 6.70 -4.08 2.61
N LYS A 109 5.56 -4.48 2.04
CA LYS A 109 4.52 -5.27 2.69
C LYS A 109 5.19 -6.31 3.60
N VAL A 110 4.81 -6.34 4.88
CA VAL A 110 5.36 -7.35 5.79
C VAL A 110 4.75 -8.68 5.39
N TYR A 111 5.57 -9.53 4.78
CA TYR A 111 5.23 -10.91 4.46
C TYR A 111 5.45 -11.76 5.71
N ASP A 112 4.53 -12.69 5.97
CA ASP A 112 4.62 -13.69 7.01
C ASP A 112 5.79 -14.66 6.78
N GLU A 113 6.10 -15.49 7.79
CA GLU A 113 7.08 -16.59 7.70
C GLU A 113 6.68 -17.61 6.62
N GLU A 114 5.38 -17.68 6.27
CA GLU A 114 4.82 -18.40 5.13
C GLU A 114 4.70 -17.57 3.84
N GLY A 115 5.33 -16.39 3.77
CA GLY A 115 5.35 -15.52 2.58
C GLY A 115 4.01 -14.86 2.25
N ARG A 116 3.01 -14.92 3.14
CA ARG A 116 1.69 -14.30 2.94
C ARG A 116 1.70 -12.85 3.40
N GLU A 117 1.17 -11.95 2.57
CA GLU A 117 1.00 -10.55 2.95
C GLU A 117 0.02 -10.46 4.12
N ILE A 118 0.43 -9.86 5.24
CA ILE A 118 -0.48 -9.62 6.37
C ILE A 118 -1.48 -8.53 5.95
N PRO A 119 -2.78 -8.84 5.77
CA PRO A 119 -3.78 -7.82 5.51
C PRO A 119 -3.86 -6.87 6.72
N GLY A 120 -3.80 -5.56 6.47
CA GLY A 120 -3.77 -4.54 7.53
C GLY A 120 -2.39 -3.94 7.84
N SER A 121 -1.40 -4.14 6.97
CA SER A 121 -0.01 -3.65 7.13
C SER A 121 0.15 -2.12 7.36
N GLY A 122 -0.90 -1.30 7.25
CA GLY A 122 -0.79 0.16 7.22
C GLY A 122 -1.07 0.93 8.52
N LYS A 123 -1.93 0.45 9.43
CA LYS A 123 -2.43 1.27 10.56
C LYS A 123 -3.16 0.38 11.57
N GLY A 124 -2.45 -0.22 12.51
CA GLY A 124 -3.08 -1.06 13.52
C GLY A 124 -2.11 -1.64 14.52
N TYR A 125 -2.68 -2.19 15.59
CA TYR A 125 -1.96 -3.01 16.55
C TYR A 125 -1.46 -4.29 15.87
N ARG A 126 -0.19 -4.65 16.06
CA ARG A 126 0.43 -5.83 15.43
C ARG A 126 0.84 -6.85 16.49
N TYR A 127 0.73 -8.13 16.15
CA TYR A 127 1.23 -9.22 16.99
C TYR A 127 2.54 -9.75 16.40
N PHE A 128 3.60 -9.78 17.22
CA PHE A 128 4.94 -10.19 16.80
C PHE A 128 5.29 -11.57 17.38
N GLY A 129 5.87 -12.45 16.56
CA GLY A 129 6.32 -13.77 16.98
C GLY A 129 5.26 -14.58 17.71
N ARG A 130 5.64 -15.16 18.86
CA ARG A 130 4.76 -15.93 19.75
C ARG A 130 3.49 -15.18 20.22
N ALA A 131 3.44 -13.85 20.14
CA ALA A 131 2.21 -13.11 20.44
C ALA A 131 1.03 -13.48 19.52
N ARG A 132 1.31 -14.05 18.33
CA ARG A 132 0.28 -14.58 17.43
C ARG A 132 -0.35 -15.89 17.92
N GLU A 133 0.38 -16.65 18.74
CA GLU A 133 -0.07 -17.95 19.27
C GLU A 133 -0.91 -17.82 20.53
N LEU A 134 -1.04 -16.60 21.07
CA LEU A 134 -1.84 -16.35 22.27
C LEU A 134 -3.30 -16.78 22.07
N PRO A 135 -3.94 -17.38 23.09
CA PRO A 135 -5.37 -17.69 23.05
C PRO A 135 -6.20 -16.46 22.68
N GLY A 136 -7.16 -16.63 21.76
CA GLY A 136 -7.99 -15.59 21.16
C GLY A 136 -7.35 -14.82 20.00
N VAL A 137 -6.04 -14.54 20.06
CA VAL A 137 -5.31 -13.90 18.93
C VAL A 137 -5.13 -14.90 17.80
N LYS A 138 -4.73 -16.13 18.15
CA LYS A 138 -4.60 -17.24 17.22
C LYS A 138 -5.89 -17.50 16.46
N GLU A 139 -7.02 -17.55 17.17
CA GLU A 139 -8.35 -17.74 16.57
C GLU A 139 -8.71 -16.60 15.61
N MET A 140 -8.38 -15.34 15.93
CA MET A 140 -8.59 -14.21 15.02
C MET A 140 -7.78 -14.34 13.72
N PHE A 141 -6.52 -14.78 13.81
CA PHE A 141 -5.68 -15.00 12.62
C PHE A 141 -6.16 -16.21 11.82
N GLU A 142 -6.58 -17.29 12.46
CA GLU A 142 -7.13 -18.47 11.78
C GLU A 142 -8.48 -18.17 11.12
N ALA A 143 -9.36 -17.43 11.79
CA ALA A 143 -10.63 -16.97 11.24
C ALA A 143 -10.41 -16.04 10.04
N ALA A 144 -9.46 -15.10 10.14
CA ALA A 144 -9.09 -14.22 9.03
C ALA A 144 -8.44 -15.01 7.87
N ALA A 145 -7.61 -16.01 8.18
CA ALA A 145 -7.02 -16.87 7.16
C ALA A 145 -8.09 -17.73 6.45
N ASN A 146 -9.11 -18.18 7.18
CA ASN A 146 -10.22 -18.94 6.62
C ASN A 146 -11.18 -18.06 5.81
N SER A 147 -11.42 -16.80 6.21
CA SER A 147 -12.21 -15.86 5.39
C SER A 147 -11.50 -15.41 4.12
N LEU A 148 -10.17 -15.40 4.13
CA LEU A 148 -9.36 -15.11 2.94
C LEU A 148 -9.29 -16.29 1.98
N LYS A 149 -9.55 -17.53 2.44
CA LYS A 149 -9.80 -18.64 1.51
C LYS A 149 -11.12 -18.31 0.81
N PRO A 150 -11.11 -18.08 -0.51
CA PRO A 150 -12.35 -17.77 -1.20
C PRO A 150 -13.22 -19.03 -1.09
N GLU A 151 -14.32 -18.96 -0.32
CA GLU A 151 -15.22 -20.11 -0.05
C GLU A 151 -15.78 -20.74 -1.31
N LYS A 152 -15.71 -20.02 -2.42
CA LYS A 152 -15.83 -20.55 -3.76
C LYS A 152 -14.55 -20.13 -4.47
N PRO A 153 -13.84 -21.00 -5.21
CA PRO A 153 -13.00 -20.51 -6.28
C PRO A 153 -13.88 -19.50 -7.01
N LEU A 154 -13.46 -18.22 -7.11
CA LEU A 154 -14.09 -17.28 -8.01
C LEU A 154 -14.39 -18.10 -9.25
N GLU A 155 -15.67 -18.39 -9.58
CA GLU A 155 -16.01 -19.21 -10.75
C GLU A 155 -15.10 -18.70 -11.85
N ALA A 156 -14.11 -19.51 -12.19
CA ALA A 156 -12.87 -18.97 -12.73
C ALA A 156 -13.26 -18.19 -13.97
N ARG A 157 -12.58 -17.11 -14.34
CA ARG A 157 -12.95 -16.36 -15.58
C ARG A 157 -13.15 -17.28 -16.79
N SER A 158 -12.58 -18.50 -16.76
CA SER A 158 -12.89 -19.64 -17.64
C SER A 158 -14.36 -20.09 -17.66
N ASP A 159 -15.07 -20.19 -16.53
CA ASP A 159 -16.48 -20.60 -16.46
C ASP A 159 -17.40 -19.60 -17.14
N PHE A 160 -17.10 -18.29 -17.03
CA PHE A 160 -17.80 -17.28 -17.81
C PHE A 160 -17.41 -17.34 -19.30
N ARG A 161 -16.15 -17.63 -19.62
CA ARG A 161 -15.68 -17.79 -21.00
C ARG A 161 -16.34 -18.97 -21.73
N ASN A 162 -16.67 -20.03 -21.00
CA ASN A 162 -17.36 -21.21 -21.53
C ASN A 162 -18.88 -21.01 -21.69
N LYS A 163 -19.46 -20.01 -21.01
CA LYS A 163 -20.89 -19.67 -21.10
C LYS A 163 -21.21 -18.65 -22.21
N VAL A 164 -20.20 -18.14 -22.92
CA VAL A 164 -20.37 -17.16 -23.99
C VAL A 164 -20.12 -17.84 -25.34
N ASP A 165 -21.18 -17.95 -26.14
CA ASP A 165 -21.14 -18.58 -27.46
C ASP A 165 -20.67 -17.59 -28.56
N ALA A 166 -20.25 -18.10 -29.71
CA ALA A 166 -19.78 -17.31 -30.86
C ALA A 166 -20.80 -16.23 -31.32
N SER A 167 -22.09 -16.47 -31.05
CA SER A 167 -23.19 -15.53 -31.26
C SER A 167 -23.05 -14.23 -30.46
N TYR A 168 -22.47 -14.25 -29.26
CA TYR A 168 -22.24 -13.04 -28.45
C TYR A 168 -21.18 -12.12 -29.09
N PHE A 169 -20.19 -12.72 -29.74
CA PHE A 169 -19.16 -12.00 -30.50
C PHE A 169 -19.58 -11.68 -31.93
N GLY A 170 -20.83 -11.99 -32.30
CA GLY A 170 -21.41 -11.63 -33.61
C GLY A 170 -21.04 -12.57 -34.76
N TYR A 171 -20.32 -13.66 -34.53
CA TYR A 171 -19.84 -14.55 -35.61
C TYR A 171 -20.92 -15.43 -36.26
N ASN A 172 -22.10 -15.56 -35.65
CA ASN A 172 -23.23 -16.38 -36.16
C ASN A 172 -24.47 -15.53 -36.51
N ARG A 173 -24.33 -14.21 -36.63
CA ARG A 173 -25.38 -13.42 -37.25
C ARG A 173 -25.26 -13.63 -38.75
N ASP A 174 -26.37 -13.97 -39.39
CA ASP A 174 -26.54 -14.17 -40.83
C ASP A 174 -26.24 -12.89 -41.65
N GLU A 175 -25.06 -12.30 -41.49
CA GLU A 175 -24.54 -11.22 -42.34
C GLU A 175 -24.35 -11.72 -43.79
N ASP A 176 -24.29 -13.05 -43.99
CA ASP A 176 -24.15 -13.69 -45.31
C ASP A 176 -25.47 -13.86 -46.09
N ASP A 177 -26.66 -13.68 -45.47
CA ASP A 177 -27.94 -13.92 -46.16
C ASP A 177 -28.39 -12.71 -47.03
N GLY A 178 -27.60 -11.63 -47.01
CA GLY A 178 -27.74 -10.46 -47.88
C GLY A 178 -29.04 -9.66 -47.67
N THR A 179 -29.79 -9.93 -46.60
CA THR A 179 -31.05 -9.27 -46.27
C THR A 179 -30.83 -7.80 -45.88
N LEU A 180 -29.79 -7.52 -45.09
CA LEU A 180 -29.39 -6.16 -44.71
C LEU A 180 -28.98 -5.34 -45.95
N LEU A 181 -28.15 -5.92 -46.83
CA LEU A 181 -27.73 -5.31 -48.09
C LEU A 181 -28.91 -4.95 -49.00
N LYS A 182 -29.92 -5.83 -49.09
CA LYS A 182 -31.16 -5.55 -49.86
C LYS A 182 -31.94 -4.40 -49.24
N TYR A 183 -32.06 -4.36 -47.92
CA TYR A 183 -32.75 -3.27 -47.21
C TYR A 183 -32.03 -1.93 -47.38
N GLU A 184 -30.70 -1.91 -47.23
CA GLU A 184 -29.87 -0.71 -47.43
C GLU A 184 -30.01 -0.17 -48.86
N LYS A 185 -29.93 -1.04 -49.86
CA LYS A 185 -30.08 -0.65 -51.27
C LYS A 185 -31.47 -0.11 -51.60
N LEU A 186 -32.52 -0.63 -50.96
CA LEU A 186 -33.88 -0.09 -51.10
C LEU A 186 -33.97 1.30 -50.48
N ARG A 187 -33.44 1.49 -49.27
CA ARG A 187 -33.44 2.78 -48.57
C ARG A 187 -32.58 3.82 -49.28
N GLU A 188 -31.45 3.42 -49.85
CA GLU A 188 -30.59 4.27 -50.67
C GLU A 188 -31.33 4.77 -51.91
N ASN A 189 -32.01 3.87 -52.65
CA ASN A 189 -32.82 4.26 -53.79
C ASN A 189 -33.99 5.19 -53.43
N GLU A 190 -34.65 4.96 -52.29
CA GLU A 190 -35.68 5.88 -51.77
C GLU A 190 -35.09 7.26 -51.45
N ALA A 191 -33.94 7.31 -50.77
CA ALA A 191 -33.25 8.55 -50.45
C ALA A 191 -32.83 9.30 -51.71
N PHE A 192 -32.28 8.59 -52.71
CA PHE A 192 -31.87 9.19 -53.99
C PHE A 192 -33.06 9.80 -54.74
N LYS A 193 -34.19 9.09 -54.80
CA LYS A 193 -35.42 9.61 -55.39
C LYS A 193 -35.98 10.81 -54.63
N ASN A 194 -35.91 10.79 -53.31
CA ASN A 194 -36.33 11.94 -52.49
C ASN A 194 -35.43 13.17 -52.75
N VAL A 195 -34.12 12.97 -52.92
CA VAL A 195 -33.16 14.05 -53.27
C VAL A 195 -33.39 14.56 -54.69
N GLU A 196 -33.64 13.69 -55.67
CA GLU A 196 -33.98 14.12 -57.03
C GLU A 196 -35.32 14.87 -57.10
N ALA A 197 -36.27 14.50 -56.24
CA ALA A 197 -37.58 15.15 -56.15
C ALA A 197 -37.53 16.49 -55.39
N SER A 198 -36.59 16.68 -54.47
CA SER A 198 -36.43 17.95 -53.75
C SER A 198 -35.67 18.97 -54.61
N LYS A 199 -36.37 20.01 -55.08
CA LYS A 199 -35.78 21.04 -55.95
C LYS A 199 -35.06 22.17 -55.20
N ASP A 200 -35.26 22.29 -53.89
CA ASP A 200 -34.88 23.51 -53.15
C ASP A 200 -33.85 23.28 -52.02
N GLY A 201 -33.19 22.13 -51.95
CA GLY A 201 -32.11 21.87 -50.97
C GLY A 201 -32.54 21.86 -49.50
N GLU A 202 -33.84 21.93 -49.22
CA GLU A 202 -34.38 21.83 -47.87
C GLU A 202 -34.43 20.36 -47.41
N PRO A 203 -34.03 20.06 -46.15
CA PRO A 203 -34.04 18.71 -45.64
C PRO A 203 -35.48 18.16 -45.53
N PRO A 204 -35.68 16.83 -45.69
CA PRO A 204 -37.00 16.23 -45.63
C PRO A 204 -37.75 16.54 -44.33
N ARG A 205 -39.09 16.62 -44.38
CA ARG A 205 -39.92 16.87 -43.21
C ARG A 205 -39.70 15.78 -42.14
N GLY A 206 -39.16 16.16 -40.97
CA GLY A 206 -38.79 15.25 -39.88
C GLY A 206 -37.31 14.83 -39.85
N TRP A 207 -36.47 15.42 -40.71
CA TRP A 207 -35.02 15.29 -40.61
C TRP A 207 -34.50 16.20 -39.49
N GLU A 208 -33.82 15.61 -38.51
CA GLU A 208 -33.13 16.33 -37.43
C GLU A 208 -31.63 16.32 -37.74
N PRO A 209 -30.94 17.48 -37.75
CA PRO A 209 -29.50 17.51 -37.88
C PRO A 209 -28.85 16.83 -36.67
N LEU A 210 -27.74 16.14 -36.90
CA LEU A 210 -26.93 15.60 -35.82
C LEU A 210 -26.45 16.76 -34.92
N PRO A 211 -26.50 16.63 -33.58
CA PRO A 211 -26.03 17.67 -32.68
C PRO A 211 -24.58 18.04 -32.97
N GLU A 212 -24.28 19.34 -33.12
CA GLU A 212 -22.97 19.87 -33.51
C GLU A 212 -21.86 19.61 -32.44
N ASP A 213 -22.21 19.10 -31.26
CA ASP A 213 -21.32 18.99 -30.10
C ASP A 213 -20.75 17.58 -29.83
N ILE A 214 -20.49 16.78 -30.88
CA ILE A 214 -19.56 15.65 -30.73
C ILE A 214 -18.17 16.12 -31.17
N VAL A 215 -17.59 17.01 -30.36
CA VAL A 215 -16.16 17.29 -30.41
C VAL A 215 -15.45 16.03 -29.93
N LEU A 216 -15.10 15.15 -30.86
CA LEU A 216 -14.13 14.09 -30.60
C LEU A 216 -12.78 14.77 -30.41
N GLU A 217 -12.40 15.01 -29.15
CA GLU A 217 -11.04 15.41 -28.80
C GLU A 217 -10.07 14.31 -29.22
N TYR A 218 -9.50 14.46 -30.42
CA TYR A 218 -8.37 13.65 -30.87
C TYR A 218 -7.14 14.05 -30.06
N ASN A 219 -6.83 13.28 -29.02
CA ASN A 219 -5.55 13.36 -28.33
C ASN A 219 -4.45 12.73 -29.20
N GLU A 220 -3.82 13.55 -30.05
CA GLU A 220 -2.58 13.20 -30.75
C GLU A 220 -1.39 13.19 -29.77
N THR A 221 -1.25 12.14 -28.97
CA THR A 221 0.03 11.84 -28.29
C THR A 221 0.27 10.34 -28.19
N VAL A 222 0.51 9.67 -29.33
CA VAL A 222 1.49 8.57 -29.43
C VAL A 222 1.97 8.50 -30.88
N LEU A 223 3.23 8.86 -31.12
CA LEU A 223 4.20 8.21 -32.03
C LEU A 223 5.30 9.20 -32.44
N THR A 224 6.32 9.30 -31.59
CA THR A 224 7.73 9.36 -32.00
C THR A 224 8.54 8.53 -31.00
#